data_AF-A0A6B2G5W1-F1
#
_entry.id   AF-A0A6B2G5W1-F1
#
_cell.length_a   1.000
_cell.length_b   1.000
_cell.length_c   1.000
_cell.angle_alpha   90.00
_cell.angle_beta   90.00
_cell.angle_gamma   90.00
#
_symmetry.space_group_name_H-M   'P 1'
#
loop_
_entity.id
_entity.type
_entity.pdbx_description
1 polymer ?
#
loop_
_entity_poly.entity_id
_entity_poly.type
_entity_poly.pdbx_seq_one_letter_code
_entity_poly.pdbx_strand_id
1 'polypeptide(L)'
;IDILLMKALQSKVNLIPIIGKADILTPSELKEFKARINKELAENNINVYRFPTDDRITAAKNLEMNERIPFAVVSSAEEEVINKQLCRVRKYPWGTVVVDDDLHCEFMQFREMLLRSNLYDLILSTHNRFYEQYRISRFKKSGF
;
A
#
# COMPACT_ATOMS: atom_id res chain seq x y z
N ILE A 1 2.49 -16.82 8.47
CA ILE A 1 2.39 -17.17 7.03
C ILE A 1 2.83 -15.98 6.17
N ASP A 2 2.40 -14.76 6.52
CA ASP A 2 2.64 -13.54 5.74
C ASP A 2 4.14 -13.20 5.57
N ILE A 3 4.95 -13.38 6.61
CA ILE A 3 6.41 -13.16 6.54
C ILE A 3 7.06 -14.04 5.45
N LEU A 4 6.71 -15.33 5.39
CA LEU A 4 7.28 -16.25 4.40
C LEU A 4 6.86 -15.87 2.98
N LEU A 5 5.59 -15.50 2.81
CA LEU A 5 5.05 -15.04 1.53
C LEU A 5 5.74 -13.75 1.08
N MET A 6 5.84 -12.75 1.95
CA MET A 6 6.51 -11.49 1.65
C MET A 6 7.99 -11.69 1.33
N LYS A 7 8.69 -12.58 2.04
CA LYS A 7 10.08 -12.95 1.73
C LYS A 7 10.22 -13.58 0.34
N ALA A 8 9.25 -14.37 -0.10
CA ALA A 8 9.25 -15.00 -1.42
C ALA A 8 8.87 -14.01 -2.55
N LEU A 9 8.09 -12.97 -2.25
CA LEU A 9 7.57 -12.00 -3.22
C LEU A 9 8.44 -10.74 -3.37
N GLN A 10 9.14 -10.30 -2.33
CA GLN A 10 9.90 -9.04 -2.33
C GLN A 10 10.94 -8.89 -3.45
N SER A 11 11.43 -10.00 -4.02
CA SER A 11 12.38 -10.01 -5.13
C SER A 11 11.72 -10.12 -6.51
N LYS A 12 10.40 -10.20 -6.58
CA LYS A 12 9.64 -10.47 -7.81
C LYS A 12 8.64 -9.37 -8.15
N VAL A 13 8.18 -8.60 -7.16
CA VAL A 13 7.13 -7.59 -7.33
C VAL A 13 7.36 -6.39 -6.41
N ASN A 14 6.75 -5.25 -6.77
CA ASN A 14 6.66 -4.10 -5.88
C ASN A 14 5.69 -4.43 -4.73
N LEU A 15 6.24 -4.74 -3.56
CA LEU A 15 5.46 -5.16 -2.39
C LEU A 15 4.98 -3.95 -1.59
N ILE A 16 3.68 -3.67 -1.57
CA ILE A 16 3.09 -2.58 -0.77
C ILE A 16 2.16 -3.18 0.29
N PRO A 17 2.53 -3.15 1.58
CA PRO A 17 1.67 -3.70 2.63
C PRO A 17 0.50 -2.77 2.95
N ILE A 18 -0.66 -3.38 3.16
CA ILE A 18 -1.90 -2.69 3.56
C ILE A 18 -2.51 -3.40 4.76
N ILE A 19 -3.14 -2.63 5.65
CA ILE A 19 -4.02 -3.11 6.72
C ILE A 19 -5.44 -2.99 6.17
N GLY A 20 -6.03 -4.12 5.79
CA GLY A 20 -7.42 -4.17 5.36
C GLY A 20 -8.39 -4.11 6.54
N LYS A 21 -9.62 -3.66 6.27
CA LYS A 21 -10.70 -3.51 7.28
C LYS A 21 -10.23 -2.72 8.51
N ALA A 22 -9.56 -1.60 8.26
CA ALA A 22 -9.00 -0.77 9.32
C ALA A 22 -10.08 -0.19 10.27
N ASP A 23 -11.34 -0.16 9.84
CA ASP A 23 -12.50 0.26 10.63
C ASP A 23 -12.81 -0.62 11.86
N ILE A 24 -12.16 -1.79 11.98
CA ILE A 24 -12.28 -2.67 13.16
C ILE A 24 -11.34 -2.22 14.30
N LEU A 25 -10.34 -1.38 13.99
CA LEU A 25 -9.33 -0.91 14.95
C LEU A 25 -9.61 0.52 15.37
N THR A 26 -9.42 0.81 16.65
CA THR A 26 -9.39 2.20 17.12
C THR A 26 -8.12 2.92 16.61
N PRO A 27 -8.09 4.27 16.56
CA PRO A 27 -6.91 5.01 16.12
C PRO A 27 -5.63 4.68 16.91
N SER A 28 -5.76 4.45 18.22
CA SER A 28 -4.65 4.03 19.09
C SER A 28 -4.14 2.63 18.75
N GLU A 29 -5.04 1.66 18.60
CA GLU A 29 -4.67 0.28 18.24
C GLU A 29 -4.07 0.22 16.84
N LEU A 30 -4.59 0.99 15.90
CA LEU A 30 -4.06 1.10 14.55
C LEU A 30 -2.63 1.62 14.55
N LYS A 31 -2.33 2.65 15.35
CA LYS A 31 -0.98 3.20 15.49
C LYS A 31 0.00 2.15 16.04
N GLU A 32 -0.39 1.43 17.09
CA GLU A 32 0.42 0.35 17.66
C GLU A 32 0.58 -0.82 16.68
N PHE A 33 -0.46 -1.14 15.93
CA PHE A 33 -0.43 -2.20 14.93
C PHE A 33 0.50 -1.87 13.75
N LYS A 34 0.44 -0.64 13.23
CA LYS A 34 1.39 -0.15 12.22
C LYS A 34 2.84 -0.24 12.72
N ALA A 35 3.09 0.18 13.96
CA ALA A 35 4.43 0.10 14.56
C ALA A 35 4.93 -1.36 14.68
N ARG A 36 4.06 -2.29 15.10
CA ARG A 36 4.40 -3.72 15.17
C ARG A 36 4.70 -4.31 13.79
N ILE A 37 3.88 -4.02 12.78
CA ILE A 37 4.14 -4.48 11.40
C ILE A 37 5.48 -3.95 10.89
N ASN A 38 5.75 -2.65 11.05
CA ASN A 38 7.01 -2.06 10.61
C ASN A 38 8.23 -2.67 11.32
N LYS A 39 8.11 -2.98 12.62
CA LYS A 39 9.13 -3.70 13.37
C LYS A 39 9.36 -5.11 12.81
N GLU A 40 8.30 -5.89 12.58
CA GLU A 40 8.42 -7.24 12.04
C GLU A 40 9.02 -7.26 10.62
N LEU A 41 8.64 -6.30 9.77
CA LEU A 41 9.20 -6.15 8.42
C LEU A 41 10.72 -5.89 8.47
N ALA A 42 11.16 -5.02 9.38
CA ALA A 42 12.57 -4.70 9.58
C ALA A 42 13.36 -5.90 10.13
N GLU A 43 12.85 -6.55 11.19
CA GLU A 43 13.48 -7.74 11.80
C GLU A 43 13.64 -8.90 10.80
N ASN A 44 12.72 -9.01 9.85
CA ASN A 44 12.74 -10.04 8.83
C ASN A 44 13.43 -9.65 7.52
N ASN A 45 14.01 -8.44 7.44
CA ASN A 45 14.64 -7.90 6.23
C ASN A 45 13.71 -7.99 5.01
N ILE A 46 12.43 -7.63 5.19
CA ILE A 46 11.45 -7.58 4.10
C ILE A 46 11.49 -6.19 3.49
N ASN A 47 11.93 -6.12 2.24
CA ASN A 47 11.96 -4.88 1.48
C ASN A 47 10.59 -4.60 0.87
N VAL A 48 9.93 -3.56 1.37
CA VAL A 48 8.66 -3.06 0.81
C VAL A 48 8.97 -1.95 -0.19
N TYR A 49 8.09 -1.80 -1.18
CA TYR A 49 8.17 -0.72 -2.14
C TYR A 49 8.04 0.63 -1.43
N ARG A 50 8.92 1.55 -1.79
CA ARG A 50 8.96 2.92 -1.30
C ARG A 50 8.83 3.85 -2.50
N PHE A 51 7.99 4.85 -2.37
CA PHE A 51 7.76 5.82 -3.42
C PHE A 51 9.03 6.64 -3.65
N PRO A 52 9.38 6.91 -4.91
CA PRO A 52 10.61 7.61 -5.26
C PRO A 52 10.60 9.04 -4.72
N THR A 53 11.72 9.51 -4.17
CA THR A 53 11.87 10.86 -3.60
C THR A 53 12.97 11.67 -4.28
N ASP A 54 13.33 11.29 -5.49
CA ASP A 54 14.36 11.91 -6.32
C ASP A 54 13.82 13.13 -7.09
N ASP A 55 12.56 13.08 -7.54
CA ASP A 55 11.91 14.21 -8.20
C ASP A 55 11.51 15.29 -7.19
N ARG A 56 12.05 16.51 -7.37
CA ARG A 56 11.84 17.64 -6.44
C ARG A 56 10.37 18.05 -6.30
N ILE A 57 9.53 17.78 -7.31
CA ILE A 57 8.11 18.17 -7.30
C ILE A 57 7.31 17.18 -6.45
N THR A 58 7.58 15.88 -6.59
CA THR A 58 6.81 14.81 -5.92
C THR A 58 7.45 14.29 -4.64
N ALA A 59 8.73 14.61 -4.37
CA ALA A 59 9.50 14.08 -3.25
C ALA A 59 8.86 14.32 -1.88
N ALA A 60 8.37 15.54 -1.61
CA ALA A 60 7.76 15.87 -0.32
C ALA A 60 6.51 15.00 -0.06
N LYS A 61 5.65 14.85 -1.07
CA LYS A 61 4.46 14.01 -1.00
C LYS A 61 4.84 12.54 -0.85
N ASN A 62 5.79 12.05 -1.63
CA ASN A 62 6.22 10.65 -1.58
C ASN A 62 6.90 10.29 -0.25
N LEU A 63 7.61 11.24 0.37
CA LEU A 63 8.16 11.08 1.72
C LEU A 63 7.04 10.89 2.76
N GLU A 64 6.06 11.78 2.77
CA GLU A 64 4.89 11.68 3.67
C GLU A 64 4.14 10.35 3.46
N MET A 65 3.95 9.94 2.20
CA MET A 65 3.26 8.69 1.88
C MET A 65 4.07 7.45 2.30
N ASN A 66 5.40 7.51 2.22
CA ASN A 66 6.27 6.45 2.72
C ASN A 66 6.14 6.26 4.23
N GLU A 67 5.95 7.34 5.00
CA GLU A 67 5.73 7.25 6.46
C GLU A 67 4.40 6.60 6.83
N ARG A 68 3.40 6.65 5.94
CA ARG A 68 2.07 6.06 6.16
C ARG A 68 2.03 4.54 5.97
N ILE A 69 3.06 3.94 5.37
CA ILE A 69 3.14 2.49 5.13
C ILE A 69 3.29 1.74 6.46
N PRO A 70 2.46 0.70 6.72
CA PRO A 70 1.40 0.15 5.86
C PRO A 70 0.10 0.98 5.85
N PHE A 71 -0.56 1.09 4.69
CA PHE A 71 -1.79 1.88 4.55
C PHE A 71 -2.99 1.18 5.20
N ALA A 72 -3.74 1.92 6.01
CA ALA A 72 -4.94 1.48 6.69
C ALA A 72 -6.17 1.78 5.83
N VAL A 73 -6.67 0.75 5.14
CA VAL A 73 -7.71 0.91 4.13
C VAL A 73 -9.01 0.24 4.54
N VAL A 74 -10.10 0.92 4.20
CA VAL A 74 -11.46 0.39 4.28
C VAL A 74 -11.99 0.31 2.85
N SER A 75 -12.77 -0.73 2.56
CA SER A 75 -13.40 -0.91 1.25
C SER A 75 -14.86 -1.30 1.43
N SER A 76 -15.69 -0.81 0.51
CA SER A 76 -17.11 -1.15 0.42
C SER A 76 -17.57 -1.16 -1.03
N ALA A 77 -18.56 -2.01 -1.31
CA ALA A 77 -19.31 -2.02 -2.56
C ALA A 77 -20.67 -1.30 -2.41
N GLU A 78 -21.08 -0.96 -1.19
CA GLU A 78 -22.30 -0.21 -0.92
C GLU A 78 -22.02 1.29 -1.06
N GLU A 79 -22.97 2.00 -1.67
CA GLU A 79 -22.90 3.43 -1.91
C GLU A 79 -24.15 4.12 -1.35
N GLU A 80 -23.97 5.31 -0.80
CA GLU A 80 -25.05 6.14 -0.26
C GLU A 80 -24.77 7.61 -0.55
N VAL A 81 -25.84 8.39 -0.71
CA VAL A 81 -25.73 9.83 -0.91
C VAL A 81 -25.53 10.52 0.44
N ILE A 82 -24.32 10.99 0.71
CA ILE A 82 -23.95 11.78 1.89
C ILE A 82 -23.59 13.19 1.40
N ASN A 83 -24.19 14.22 1.99
CA ASN A 83 -23.94 15.63 1.61
C ASN A 83 -24.10 15.90 0.09
N LYS A 84 -25.09 15.26 -0.56
CA LYS A 84 -25.36 15.33 -2.02
C LYS A 84 -24.27 14.70 -2.91
N GLN A 85 -23.33 13.95 -2.33
CA GLN A 85 -22.33 13.19 -3.07
C GLN A 85 -22.56 11.70 -2.86
N LEU A 86 -22.40 10.91 -3.92
CA LEU A 86 -22.43 9.45 -3.83
C LEU A 86 -21.10 8.98 -3.24
N CYS A 87 -21.14 8.41 -2.05
CA CYS A 87 -19.97 7.96 -1.31
C CYS A 87 -20.08 6.47 -1.00
N ARG A 88 -18.94 5.78 -1.01
CA ARG A 88 -18.86 4.36 -0.60
C ARG A 88 -18.89 4.27 0.92
N VAL A 89 -19.74 3.42 1.46
CA VAL A 89 -20.02 3.36 2.91
C VAL A 89 -20.05 1.95 3.46
N ARG A 90 -19.71 1.77 4.73
CA ARG A 90 -20.00 0.55 5.51
C ARG A 90 -20.91 0.93 6.66
N LYS A 91 -22.09 0.30 6.73
CA LYS A 91 -23.10 0.57 7.75
C LYS A 91 -22.97 -0.42 8.91
N TYR A 92 -22.94 0.11 10.12
CA TYR A 92 -23.03 -0.63 11.36
C TYR A 92 -24.18 -0.08 12.22
N PRO A 93 -24.72 -0.86 13.17
CA PRO A 93 -25.75 -0.37 14.09
C PRO A 93 -25.33 0.87 14.89
N TRP A 94 -24.03 1.06 15.10
CA TRP A 94 -23.43 2.18 15.87
C TRP A 94 -22.93 3.34 15.00
N GLY A 95 -23.02 3.25 13.66
CA GLY A 95 -22.57 4.32 12.78
C GLY A 95 -22.21 3.88 11.37
N THR A 96 -21.87 4.84 10.53
CA THR A 96 -21.50 4.62 9.13
C THR A 96 -20.07 5.07 8.89
N VAL A 97 -19.25 4.17 8.35
CA VAL A 97 -17.89 4.47 7.92
C VAL A 97 -17.93 4.88 6.45
N VAL A 98 -17.51 6.10 6.16
CA VAL A 98 -17.43 6.64 4.79
C VAL A 98 -16.02 6.39 4.26
N VAL A 99 -15.90 5.56 3.22
CA VAL A 99 -14.60 5.15 2.64
C VAL A 99 -13.91 6.29 1.90
N ASP A 100 -14.69 7.21 1.33
CA ASP A 100 -14.19 8.37 0.59
C ASP A 100 -13.78 9.54 1.50
N ASP A 101 -13.88 9.37 2.83
CA ASP A 101 -13.50 10.37 3.82
C ASP A 101 -12.13 10.03 4.44
N ASP A 102 -11.22 11.00 4.34
CA ASP A 102 -9.85 10.92 4.84
C ASP A 102 -9.77 10.83 6.37
N LEU A 103 -10.83 11.23 7.08
CA LEU A 103 -10.92 11.07 8.53
C LEU A 103 -11.21 9.63 8.96
N HIS A 104 -11.80 8.82 8.08
CA HIS A 104 -12.16 7.43 8.38
C HIS A 104 -11.12 6.42 7.92
N CYS A 105 -10.46 6.64 6.78
CA CYS A 105 -9.41 5.74 6.30
C CYS A 105 -8.47 6.38 5.28
N GLU A 106 -7.36 5.70 5.00
CA GLU A 106 -6.32 6.18 4.08
C GLU A 106 -6.57 5.76 2.62
N PHE A 107 -7.78 5.30 2.28
CA PHE A 107 -8.10 4.75 0.97
C PHE A 107 -7.84 5.75 -0.16
N MET A 108 -8.25 7.00 0.02
CA MET A 108 -8.14 8.05 -1.00
C MET A 108 -6.67 8.38 -1.29
N GLN A 109 -5.86 8.59 -0.24
CA GLN A 109 -4.43 8.86 -0.40
C GLN A 109 -3.72 7.67 -1.06
N PHE A 110 -4.03 6.45 -0.63
CA PHE A 110 -3.48 5.23 -1.22
C PHE A 110 -3.81 5.11 -2.72
N ARG A 111 -5.08 5.32 -3.10
CA ARG A 111 -5.53 5.28 -4.50
C ARG A 111 -4.84 6.35 -5.35
N GLU A 112 -4.83 7.58 -4.87
CA GLU A 112 -4.23 8.70 -5.60
C GLU A 112 -2.75 8.44 -5.87
N MET A 113 -2.05 8.00 -4.85
CA MET A 113 -0.62 7.82 -4.92
C MET A 113 -0.25 6.63 -5.82
N LEU A 114 -1.01 5.53 -5.81
CA LEU A 114 -0.81 4.39 -6.71
C LEU A 114 -1.13 4.71 -8.17
N LEU A 115 -2.31 5.29 -8.43
CA LEU A 115 -2.85 5.37 -9.77
C LEU A 115 -2.54 6.68 -10.49
N ARG A 116 -2.34 7.78 -9.75
CA ARG A 116 -2.05 9.09 -10.35
C ARG A 116 -0.59 9.46 -10.26
N SER A 117 0.02 9.34 -9.08
CA SER A 117 1.38 9.86 -8.86
C SER A 117 2.47 8.88 -9.27
N ASN A 118 2.37 7.61 -8.90
CA ASN A 118 3.50 6.67 -8.98
C ASN A 118 3.27 5.44 -9.89
N LEU A 119 2.19 5.43 -10.68
CA LEU A 119 1.88 4.30 -11.58
C LEU A 119 3.02 4.01 -12.56
N TYR A 120 3.59 5.07 -13.14
CA TYR A 120 4.69 4.95 -14.09
C TYR A 120 5.95 4.36 -13.44
N ASP A 121 6.29 4.80 -12.23
CA ASP A 121 7.43 4.25 -11.49
C ASP A 121 7.23 2.78 -11.14
N LEU A 122 6.03 2.37 -10.73
CA LEU A 122 5.70 0.96 -10.49
C LEU A 122 5.91 0.10 -11.74
N ILE A 123 5.51 0.60 -12.92
CA ILE A 123 5.73 -0.06 -14.21
C ILE A 123 7.22 -0.17 -14.51
N LEU A 124 7.97 0.93 -14.38
CA LEU A 124 9.41 0.97 -14.64
C LEU A 124 10.20 0.06 -13.69
N SER A 125 9.92 0.12 -12.39
CA SER A 125 10.51 -0.77 -11.38
C SER A 125 10.24 -2.25 -11.74
N THR A 126 9.03 -2.56 -12.18
CA THR A 126 8.69 -3.92 -12.61
C THR A 126 9.51 -4.36 -13.81
N HIS A 127 9.63 -3.50 -14.83
CA HIS A 127 10.38 -3.81 -16.04
C HIS A 127 11.89 -3.90 -15.79
N ASN A 128 12.48 -2.82 -15.25
CA ASN A 128 13.93 -2.65 -15.16
C ASN A 128 14.57 -3.49 -14.05
N ARG A 129 13.82 -3.86 -13.01
CA ARG A 129 14.34 -4.62 -11.88
C ARG A 129 13.83 -6.05 -11.89
N PHE A 130 12.52 -6.26 -11.70
CA PHE A 130 12.01 -7.61 -11.44
C PHE A 130 12.00 -8.48 -12.69
N TYR A 131 11.54 -7.94 -13.82
CA TYR A 131 11.56 -8.65 -15.09
C TYR A 131 13.01 -8.90 -15.55
N GLU A 132 13.90 -7.91 -15.46
CA GLU A 132 15.31 -8.09 -15.81
C GLU A 132 16.01 -9.15 -14.95
N GLN A 133 15.78 -9.18 -13.64
CA GLN A 133 16.31 -10.22 -12.76
C GLN A 133 15.81 -11.61 -13.16
N TYR A 134 14.51 -11.73 -13.49
CA TYR A 134 13.94 -12.97 -14.00
C TYR A 134 14.56 -13.36 -15.34
N ARG A 135 14.70 -12.41 -16.27
CA ARG A 135 15.28 -12.59 -17.61
C ARG A 135 16.69 -13.13 -17.52
N ILE A 136 17.56 -12.49 -16.72
CA ILE A 136 18.95 -12.93 -16.48
C ILE A 136 18.97 -14.33 -15.87
N SER A 137 18.13 -14.58 -14.86
CA SER A 137 18.05 -15.90 -14.20
C SER A 137 17.59 -17.00 -15.16
N ARG A 138 16.69 -16.67 -16.10
CA ARG A 138 16.22 -17.59 -17.14
C ARG A 138 17.31 -17.85 -18.18
N PHE A 139 18.03 -16.82 -18.63
CA PHE A 139 19.14 -16.96 -19.57
C PHE A 139 20.24 -17.89 -19.03
N LYS A 140 20.68 -17.69 -17.77
CA LYS A 140 21.66 -18.56 -17.12
C LYS A 140 21.23 -20.03 -17.04
N LYS A 141 19.94 -20.30 -16.83
CA LYS A 141 19.39 -21.66 -16.79
C LYS A 141 19.33 -22.32 -18.17
N SER A 142 19.28 -21.53 -19.24
CA SER A 142 19.28 -22.03 -20.62
C SER A 142 20.68 -22.35 -21.15
N GLY A 143 21.74 -22.20 -20.34
CA GLY A 143 23.10 -22.66 -20.69
C GLY A 143 23.98 -21.63 -21.41
N PHE A 144 23.65 -20.34 -21.34
CA PHE A 144 24.48 -19.23 -21.78
C PHE A 144 24.90 -18.35 -20.60
#